data_AF-A0A7Y3M2G5-F1
#
_entry.id   AF-A0A7Y3M2G5-F1
#
_cell.length_a   1.000
_cell.length_b   1.000
_cell.length_c   1.000
_cell.angle_alpha   90.00
_cell.angle_beta   90.00
_cell.angle_gamma   90.00
#
_symmetry.space_group_name_H-M   'P 1'
#
loop_
_entity.id
_entity.type
_entity.pdbx_description
1 polymer ?
#
loop_
_entity_poly.entity_id
_entity_poly.type
_entity_poly.pdbx_seq_one_letter_code
_entity_poly.pdbx_strand_id
1 'polypeptide(L)'
;LGLIAQDVEKIISEIVNVKDDEAKTLGISYTELIPVLINAIKEQQEIIDDQKKEILYLSANAIKRDQSFNLINERLNQLEKKINQ
;
A
#
# COMPACT_ATOMS: atom_id res chain seq x y z
N LEU A 1 19.06 1.75 16.90
CA LEU A 1 17.60 1.75 16.67
C LEU A 1 16.95 2.27 17.94
N GLY A 2 16.35 3.45 17.87
CA GLY A 2 15.70 4.09 19.00
C GLY A 2 14.69 5.10 18.48
N LEU A 3 13.62 5.31 19.23
CA LEU A 3 12.56 6.27 18.90
C LEU A 3 12.84 7.59 19.60
N ILE A 4 12.58 8.69 18.90
CA ILE A 4 12.66 10.05 19.45
C ILE A 4 11.29 10.40 20.01
N ALA A 5 11.22 10.67 21.32
CA ALA A 5 9.95 10.91 22.00
C ALA A 5 9.17 12.09 21.40
N GLN A 6 9.87 13.15 20.98
CA GLN A 6 9.25 14.32 20.34
C GLN A 6 8.63 14.00 18.97
N ASP A 7 9.16 13.02 18.25
CA ASP A 7 8.61 12.63 16.94
C ASP A 7 7.46 11.64 17.11
N VAL A 8 7.56 10.75 18.10
CA VAL A 8 6.46 9.86 18.48
C VAL A 8 5.28 10.66 19.03
N GLU A 9 5.51 11.69 19.85
CA GLU A 9 4.48 12.55 20.44
C GLU A 9 3.60 13.22 19.37
N LYS A 10 4.20 13.62 18.23
CA LYS A 10 3.47 14.23 17.11
C LYS A 10 2.53 13.26 16.38
N ILE A 11 2.74 11.96 16.53
CA ILE A 11 2.01 10.91 15.80
C ILE A 11 1.07 10.16 16.74
N ILE A 12 1.57 9.75 17.91
CA ILE A 12 0.88 8.96 18.94
C ILE A 12 1.29 9.52 20.31
N SER A 13 0.60 10.58 20.75
CA SER A 13 0.87 11.23 22.03
C SER A 13 0.59 10.33 23.25
N GLU A 14 -0.30 9.36 23.10
CA GLU A 14 -0.81 8.50 24.18
C GLU A 14 0.26 7.59 24.79
N ILE A 15 1.35 7.33 24.07
CA ILE A 15 2.46 6.49 24.54
C ILE A 15 3.68 7.30 25.01
N VAL A 16 3.57 8.64 25.00
CA VAL A 16 4.63 9.55 25.46
C VAL A 16 4.23 10.12 26.81
N ASN A 17 5.09 9.90 27.80
CA ASN A 17 4.90 10.36 29.16
C ASN A 17 5.89 11.46 29.50
N VAL A 18 5.40 12.55 30.10
CA VAL A 18 6.23 13.61 30.68
C VAL A 18 6.61 13.18 32.10
N LYS A 19 7.91 13.10 32.37
CA LYS A 19 8.39 12.83 33.73
C LYS A 19 8.21 14.06 34.61
N ASP A 20 8.00 13.80 35.91
CA ASP A 20 7.89 14.83 36.95
C ASP A 20 9.28 15.26 37.45
N ASP A 21 10.15 15.65 36.52
CA ASP A 21 11.44 16.26 36.78
C ASP A 21 11.45 17.73 36.35
N GLU A 22 12.35 18.55 36.90
CA GLU A 22 12.45 19.98 36.56
C GLU A 22 12.61 20.22 35.05
N ALA A 23 13.19 19.24 34.34
CA ALA A 23 13.40 19.27 32.90
C ALA A 23 12.21 18.78 32.06
N LYS A 24 11.13 18.26 32.67
CA LYS A 24 9.95 17.67 31.99
C LYS A 24 10.35 16.69 30.90
N THR A 25 11.21 15.73 31.25
CA THR A 25 11.79 14.79 30.30
C THR A 25 10.71 13.91 29.67
N LEU A 26 10.68 13.85 28.33
CA LEU A 26 9.78 12.97 27.60
C LEU A 26 10.33 11.53 27.56
N GLY A 27 9.48 10.57 27.94
CA GLY A 27 9.75 9.13 27.86
C GLY A 27 8.73 8.43 26.99
N ILE A 28 9.14 7.34 26.35
CA ILE A 28 8.25 6.49 25.55
C ILE A 28 7.93 5.22 26.32
N SER A 29 6.64 4.89 26.41
CA SER A 29 6.14 3.62 26.91
C SER A 29 6.26 2.54 25.83
N TYR A 30 7.38 1.84 25.77
CA TYR A 30 7.58 0.74 24.81
C TYR A 30 6.53 -0.38 24.96
N THR A 31 6.03 -0.62 26.16
CA THR A 31 4.97 -1.62 26.41
C THR A 31 3.64 -1.21 25.79
N GLU A 32 3.29 0.08 25.82
CA GLU A 32 2.05 0.61 25.22
C GLU A 32 2.17 0.77 23.70
N LEU A 33 3.39 0.89 23.19
CA LEU A 33 3.67 0.90 21.76
C LEU A 33 3.41 -0.47 21.10
N ILE A 34 3.61 -1.59 21.80
CA ILE A 34 3.42 -2.94 21.25
C ILE A 34 2.01 -3.15 20.66
N PRO A 35 0.90 -2.92 21.39
CA PRO A 35 -0.43 -3.11 20.83
C PRO A 35 -0.72 -2.17 19.65
N VAL A 36 -0.19 -0.94 19.67
CA VAL A 36 -0.32 0.00 18.55
C VAL A 36 0.37 -0.53 17.30
N LEU A 37 1.60 -1.04 17.43
CA LEU A 37 2.33 -1.65 16.33
C LEU A 37 1.63 -2.90 15.79
N ILE A 38 1.05 -3.73 16.66
CA ILE A 38 0.28 -4.91 16.24
C ILE A 38 -0.91 -4.49 15.38
N ASN A 39 -1.65 -3.45 15.77
CA ASN A 39 -2.78 -2.94 14.98
C ASN A 39 -2.30 -2.32 13.67
N ALA A 40 -1.24 -1.51 13.70
CA ALA A 40 -0.65 -0.93 12.49
C ALA A 40 -0.18 -1.99 11.48
N ILE A 41 0.36 -3.12 11.95
CA ILE A 41 0.76 -4.25 11.10
C ILE A 41 -0.47 -4.94 10.49
N LYS A 42 -1.55 -5.11 11.26
CA LYS A 42 -2.81 -5.68 10.73
C LYS A 42 -3.41 -4.79 9.65
N GLU A 43 -3.49 -3.48 9.90
CA GLU A 43 -3.98 -2.50 8.91
C GLU A 43 -3.09 -2.49 7.66
N GLN A 44 -1.76 -2.53 7.83
CA GLN A 44 -0.85 -2.68 6.68
C GLN A 44 -1.10 -3.97 5.91
N GLN A 45 -1.40 -5.08 6.58
CA GLN A 45 -1.69 -6.35 5.90
C GLN A 45 -2.97 -6.26 5.07
N GLU A 46 -4.02 -5.60 5.57
CA GLU A 46 -5.25 -5.34 4.82
C GLU A 46 -4.98 -4.47 3.58
N ILE A 47 -4.21 -3.39 3.72
CA ILE A 47 -3.80 -2.52 2.60
C ILE A 47 -3.04 -3.33 1.55
N ILE A 48 -2.10 -4.18 1.97
CA ILE A 48 -1.32 -5.03 1.05
C ILE A 48 -2.23 -5.99 0.29
N ASP A 49 -3.19 -6.60 0.97
CA ASP A 49 -4.08 -7.57 0.34
C ASP A 49 -5.06 -6.91 -0.63
N ASP A 50 -5.50 -5.69 -0.35
CA ASP A 50 -6.32 -4.90 -1.28
C ASP A 50 -5.52 -4.41 -2.49
N GLN A 51 -4.29 -3.93 -2.29
CA GLN A 51 -3.38 -3.59 -3.39
C GLN A 51 -3.10 -4.80 -4.30
N LYS A 52 -2.91 -5.99 -3.74
CA LYS A 52 -2.75 -7.23 -4.53
C LYS A 52 -3.98 -7.53 -5.38
N LYS A 53 -5.19 -7.38 -4.81
CA LYS A 53 -6.44 -7.58 -5.56
C LYS A 53 -6.56 -6.59 -6.72
N GLU A 54 -6.23 -5.32 -6.48
CA GLU A 54 -6.25 -4.29 -7.52
C GLU A 54 -5.25 -4.61 -8.64
N ILE A 55 -4.01 -4.99 -8.30
CA ILE A 55 -3.00 -5.40 -9.28
C ILE A 55 -3.47 -6.58 -10.12
N LEU A 56 -4.06 -7.61 -9.50
CA LEU A 56 -4.59 -8.76 -10.22
C LEU A 56 -5.72 -8.36 -11.18
N TYR A 57 -6.63 -7.50 -10.74
CA TYR A 57 -7.72 -6.98 -11.56
C TYR A 57 -7.21 -6.17 -12.76
N LEU A 58 -6.27 -5.25 -12.54
CA LEU A 58 -5.65 -4.44 -13.59
C LEU A 58 -4.89 -5.31 -14.60
N SER A 59 -4.13 -6.29 -14.12
CA SER A 59 -3.40 -7.24 -14.97
C SER A 59 -4.35 -8.06 -15.84
N ALA A 60 -5.45 -8.58 -15.28
CA ALA A 60 -6.45 -9.31 -16.06
C ALA A 60 -7.10 -8.44 -17.15
N ASN A 61 -7.35 -7.16 -16.85
CA ASN A 61 -7.89 -6.22 -17.83
C ASN A 61 -6.89 -5.89 -18.94
N ALA A 62 -5.60 -5.76 -18.62
CA ALA A 62 -4.55 -5.56 -19.61
C ALA A 62 -4.47 -6.76 -20.59
N ILE A 63 -4.47 -7.99 -20.07
CA ILE A 63 -4.46 -9.21 -20.89
C ILE A 63 -5.66 -9.26 -21.85
N LYS A 64 -6.87 -8.93 -21.36
CA LYS A 64 -8.08 -8.89 -22.21
C LYS A 64 -7.97 -7.84 -23.32
N ARG A 65 -7.37 -6.69 -23.04
CA ARG A 65 -7.15 -5.63 -24.02
C ARG A 65 -6.16 -6.09 -25.09
N ASP A 66 -5.06 -6.71 -24.71
CA ASP A 66 -4.07 -7.24 -25.64
C ASP A 66 -4.67 -8.32 -26.55
N GLN A 67 -5.49 -9.23 -26.00
CA GLN A 67 -6.23 -10.22 -26.78
C GLN A 67 -7.18 -9.57 -27.80
N SER A 68 -7.93 -8.55 -27.37
CA SER A 68 -8.84 -7.82 -28.24
C SER A 68 -8.10 -7.09 -29.36
N PHE A 69 -6.93 -6.51 -29.04
CA PHE A 69 -6.07 -5.84 -30.01
C PHE A 69 -5.52 -6.80 -31.06
N ASN A 70 -5.02 -7.97 -30.63
CA ASN A 70 -4.54 -9.00 -31.55
C ASN A 70 -5.66 -9.48 -32.49
N LEU A 71 -6.87 -9.71 -31.98
CA LEU A 71 -8.02 -10.10 -32.80
C LEU A 71 -8.38 -9.02 -33.85
N ILE A 72 -8.33 -7.74 -33.46
CA ILE A 72 -8.58 -6.63 -34.39
C ILE A 72 -7.52 -6.61 -35.50
N ASN A 73 -6.25 -6.77 -35.16
CA ASN A 73 -5.16 -6.82 -36.15
C ASN A 73 -5.32 -7.99 -37.13
N GLU A 74 -5.72 -9.17 -36.64
CA GLU A 74 -6.01 -10.31 -37.51
C GLU A 74 -7.13 -10.01 -38.51
N ARG A 75 -8.23 -9.38 -38.04
CA ARG A 75 -9.34 -8.97 -38.90
C ARG A 75 -8.91 -7.92 -39.92
N LEU A 76 -8.08 -6.94 -39.52
CA LEU A 76 -7.53 -5.94 -40.43
C LEU A 76 -6.69 -6.59 -41.54
N ASN A 77 -5.77 -7.48 -41.17
CA ASN A 77 -4.94 -8.23 -42.12
C ASN A 77 -5.80 -9.05 -43.11
N GLN A 78 -6.90 -9.65 -42.65
CA GLN A 78 -7.83 -10.37 -43.52
C GLN A 78 -8.55 -9.44 -44.51
N LEU A 79 -8.96 -8.26 -44.08
CA LEU A 79 -9.61 -7.27 -44.95
C LEU A 79 -8.63 -6.74 -46.00
N GLU A 80 -7.39 -6.42 -45.61
CA GLU A 80 -6.35 -5.98 -46.55
C GLU A 80 -6.09 -7.03 -47.64
N LYS A 81 -6.03 -8.32 -47.28
CA LYS A 81 -5.90 -9.40 -48.27
C LYS A 81 -7.07 -9.46 -49.25
N LYS A 82 -8.30 -9.19 -48.78
CA LYS A 82 -9.50 -9.17 -49.64
C LYS A 82 -9.54 -7.96 -50.58
N ILE A 83 -8.97 -6.82 -50.18
CA ILE A 83 -8.92 -5.61 -51.00
C ILE A 83 -7.84 -5.70 -52.08
N ASN A 84 -6.73 -6.40 -51.79
CA ASN A 84 -5.59 -6.56 -52.70
C ASN A 84 -5.67 -7.81 -53.62
N GLN A 85 -6.80 -8.54 -53.60
CA GLN A 85 -7.14 -9.60 -54.56
C GLN A 85 -8.10 -9.05 -55.61
#